data_AF-A0A6G2QCL5-F1
#
_entry.id   AF-A0A6G2QCL5-F1
#
_cell.length_a   1.000
_cell.length_b   1.000
_cell.length_c   1.000
_cell.angle_alpha   90.00
_cell.angle_beta   90.00
_cell.angle_gamma   90.00
#
_symmetry.space_group_name_H-M   'P 1'
#
loop_
_entity.id
_entity.type
_entity.pdbx_description
1 polymer ?
#
loop_
_entity_poly.entity_id
_entity_poly.type
_entity_poly.pdbx_seq_one_letter_code
_entity_poly.pdbx_strand_id
1 'polypeptide(L)'
;MGIPSTPHPIHGLVVIQPLKHQRCSACRRGPLSLLVLESGAPRCLNCADLGHLVLLPRGDTALTRRSREESALSAVVVRFNRRKGRYERQGVLVEETALVRAEERCLADAEARRRRRARDARRRGVEDERFAAAFAAEILRLFPGCPAERARAIAAHASVRGSGRVGRSAAGRA
;
A
#
# COMPACT_ATOMS: atom_id res chain seq x y z
N MET A 1 -39.47 5.95 8.38
CA MET A 1 -38.26 5.11 8.52
C MET A 1 -37.62 4.98 7.14
N GLY A 2 -36.65 5.83 6.82
CA GLY A 2 -36.02 5.86 5.49
C GLY A 2 -35.09 4.66 5.29
N ILE A 3 -35.31 3.92 4.20
CA ILE A 3 -34.38 2.89 3.73
C ILE A 3 -33.09 3.60 3.34
N PRO A 4 -31.91 3.28 3.94
CA PRO A 4 -30.66 3.88 3.50
C PRO A 4 -30.43 3.48 2.03
N SER A 5 -30.26 4.48 1.18
CA SER A 5 -30.04 4.33 -0.25
C SER A 5 -28.90 3.34 -0.51
N THR A 6 -29.24 2.25 -1.19
CA THR A 6 -28.29 1.26 -1.70
C THR A 6 -27.35 1.96 -2.68
N PRO A 7 -26.03 1.97 -2.43
CA PRO A 7 -25.09 2.51 -3.40
C PRO A 7 -25.19 1.67 -4.68
N HIS A 8 -25.67 2.27 -5.77
CA HIS A 8 -25.61 1.69 -7.10
C HIS A 8 -24.24 2.00 -7.69
N PRO A 9 -23.38 1.00 -7.95
CA PRO A 9 -22.15 1.21 -8.66
C PRO A 9 -22.42 1.04 -10.15
N ILE A 10 -22.17 2.11 -10.89
CA ILE A 10 -21.91 2.04 -12.32
C ILE A 10 -20.58 1.25 -12.46
N HIS A 11 -20.67 -0.05 -12.82
CA HIS A 11 -19.58 -1.02 -13.06
C HIS A 11 -18.93 -1.77 -11.86
N GLY A 12 -19.71 -2.45 -11.01
CA GLY A 12 -19.15 -3.53 -10.18
C GLY A 12 -20.11 -4.16 -9.18
N LEU A 13 -19.87 -5.42 -8.81
CA LEU A 13 -20.64 -6.12 -7.78
C LEU A 13 -20.29 -5.60 -6.38
N VAL A 14 -21.30 -5.46 -5.52
CA VAL A 14 -21.14 -5.01 -4.12
C VAL A 14 -21.68 -6.05 -3.16
N VAL A 15 -20.84 -6.40 -2.19
CA VAL A 15 -21.16 -7.30 -1.09
C VAL A 15 -21.19 -6.50 0.20
N ILE A 16 -22.20 -6.74 1.02
CA ILE A 16 -22.44 -6.01 2.25
C ILE A 16 -22.14 -6.93 3.44
N GLN A 17 -21.35 -6.42 4.39
CA GLN A 17 -21.27 -6.97 5.75
C GLN A 17 -22.44 -6.39 6.56
N PRO A 18 -23.47 -7.20 6.89
CA PRO A 18 -24.64 -6.71 7.58
C PRO A 18 -24.32 -6.37 9.04
N LEU A 19 -25.00 -5.37 9.58
CA LEU A 19 -24.91 -5.03 11.01
C LEU A 19 -25.88 -5.83 11.89
N LYS A 20 -26.86 -6.48 11.28
CA LYS A 20 -27.90 -7.29 11.95
C LYS A 20 -27.88 -8.70 11.37
N HIS A 21 -28.38 -9.67 12.12
CA HIS A 21 -28.56 -11.03 11.62
C HIS A 21 -29.54 -11.06 10.46
N GLN A 22 -29.05 -11.42 9.28
CA GLN A 22 -29.85 -11.61 8.07
C GLN A 22 -29.80 -13.09 7.66
N ARG A 23 -30.88 -13.58 7.05
CA ARG A 23 -30.95 -14.91 6.42
C ARG A 23 -31.08 -14.75 4.91
N CYS A 24 -30.56 -15.71 4.16
CA CYS A 24 -30.71 -15.76 2.72
C CYS A 24 -32.18 -15.96 2.34
N SER A 25 -32.70 -15.16 1.44
CA SER A 25 -34.08 -15.28 0.96
C SER A 25 -34.31 -16.50 0.05
N ALA A 26 -33.26 -17.11 -0.52
CA ALA A 26 -33.36 -18.31 -1.36
C ALA A 26 -33.25 -19.58 -0.51
N CYS A 27 -32.08 -19.82 0.07
CA CYS A 27 -31.79 -21.07 0.79
C CYS A 27 -32.16 -21.04 2.28
N ARG A 28 -32.68 -19.90 2.80
CA ARG A 28 -33.11 -19.72 4.20
C ARG A 28 -32.00 -19.89 5.26
N ARG A 29 -30.75 -20.12 4.85
CA ARG A 29 -29.57 -20.24 5.73
C ARG A 29 -29.16 -18.87 6.30
N GLY A 30 -28.55 -18.89 7.47
CA GLY A 30 -28.00 -17.72 8.15
C GLY A 30 -27.60 -18.04 9.59
N PRO A 31 -27.04 -17.08 10.33
CA PRO A 31 -26.83 -15.67 9.95
C PRO A 31 -25.76 -15.49 8.86
N LEU A 32 -25.99 -14.57 7.93
CA LEU A 32 -25.03 -14.24 6.88
C LEU A 32 -23.96 -13.26 7.38
N SER A 33 -22.68 -13.61 7.20
CA SER A 33 -21.53 -12.72 7.43
C SER A 33 -21.31 -11.74 6.27
N LEU A 34 -21.69 -12.16 5.06
CA LEU A 34 -21.64 -11.41 3.82
C LEU A 34 -22.90 -11.70 3.01
N LEU A 35 -23.47 -10.65 2.41
CA LEU A 35 -24.66 -10.78 1.55
C LEU A 35 -24.59 -9.87 0.33
N VAL A 36 -25.29 -10.25 -0.72
CA VAL A 36 -25.63 -9.41 -1.87
C VAL A 36 -27.10 -9.04 -1.77
N LEU A 37 -27.45 -7.84 -2.23
CA LEU A 37 -28.86 -7.47 -2.41
C LEU A 37 -29.23 -7.70 -3.87
N GLU A 38 -30.03 -8.74 -4.12
CA GLU A 38 -30.62 -9.02 -5.42
C GLU A 38 -32.12 -8.68 -5.36
N SER A 39 -32.56 -7.77 -6.23
CA SER A 39 -33.97 -7.31 -6.25
C SER A 39 -34.48 -6.87 -4.86
N GLY A 40 -33.62 -6.26 -4.06
CA GLY A 40 -33.91 -5.81 -2.70
C GLY A 40 -33.93 -6.91 -1.62
N ALA A 41 -33.71 -8.17 -1.98
CA ALA A 41 -33.68 -9.30 -1.06
C ALA A 41 -32.24 -9.77 -0.76
N PRO A 42 -31.92 -10.13 0.50
CA PRO A 42 -30.59 -10.60 0.86
C PRO A 42 -30.30 -12.02 0.35
N ARG A 43 -29.21 -12.18 -0.39
CA ARG A 43 -28.69 -13.48 -0.86
C ARG A 43 -27.34 -13.77 -0.23
N CYS A 44 -27.08 -15.04 0.10
CA CYS A 44 -25.74 -15.47 0.49
C CYS A 44 -24.83 -15.55 -0.74
N LEU A 45 -23.51 -15.57 -0.52
CA LEU A 45 -22.54 -15.63 -1.62
C LEU A 45 -22.76 -16.84 -2.54
N ASN A 46 -23.10 -18.01 -1.98
CA ASN A 46 -23.35 -19.21 -2.79
C ASN A 46 -24.59 -19.07 -3.68
N CYS A 47 -25.67 -18.44 -3.20
CA CYS A 47 -26.87 -18.23 -4.01
C CYS A 47 -26.71 -17.10 -5.04
N ALA A 48 -25.69 -16.27 -4.88
CA ALA A 48 -25.35 -15.18 -5.79
C ALA A 48 -24.13 -15.54 -6.68
N ASP A 49 -23.76 -16.82 -6.74
CA ASP A 49 -22.59 -17.34 -7.48
C ASP A 49 -21.23 -16.70 -7.12
N LEU A 50 -21.10 -16.08 -5.94
CA LEU A 50 -19.87 -15.50 -5.40
C LEU A 50 -19.19 -16.38 -4.34
N GLY A 51 -19.72 -17.57 -4.09
CA GLY A 51 -19.23 -18.48 -3.03
C GLY A 51 -17.80 -18.98 -3.23
N HIS A 52 -17.30 -18.92 -4.46
CA HIS A 52 -15.93 -19.33 -4.83
C HIS A 52 -14.90 -18.20 -4.65
N LEU A 53 -15.33 -16.99 -4.31
CA LEU A 53 -14.42 -15.87 -4.11
C LEU A 53 -13.95 -15.79 -2.66
N VAL A 54 -12.68 -15.42 -2.47
CA VAL A 54 -12.04 -15.24 -1.17
C VAL A 54 -11.99 -13.76 -0.78
N LEU A 55 -12.17 -13.47 0.50
CA LEU A 55 -12.13 -12.11 1.03
C LEU A 55 -10.69 -11.65 1.26
N LEU A 56 -10.26 -10.69 0.45
CA LEU A 56 -9.07 -9.89 0.72
C LEU A 56 -9.45 -8.62 1.50
N PRO A 57 -9.07 -8.50 2.79
CA PRO A 57 -9.34 -7.30 3.58
C PRO A 57 -8.57 -6.09 3.03
N ARG A 58 -9.05 -4.89 3.37
CA ARG A 58 -8.32 -3.63 3.09
C ARG A 58 -6.97 -3.62 3.82
N GLY A 59 -5.96 -2.98 3.22
CA GLY A 59 -4.66 -2.77 3.85
C GLY A 59 -3.59 -2.50 2.81
N ASP A 60 -3.17 -3.55 2.10
CA ASP A 60 -2.18 -3.44 1.05
C ASP A 60 -2.83 -3.00 -0.27
N THR A 61 -2.58 -1.74 -0.66
CA THR A 61 -3.09 -1.15 -1.91
C THR A 61 -2.55 -1.86 -3.15
N ALA A 62 -1.30 -2.32 -3.14
CA ALA A 62 -0.71 -3.01 -4.29
C ALA A 62 -1.35 -4.39 -4.45
N LEU A 63 -1.49 -5.13 -3.36
CA LEU A 63 -2.10 -6.45 -3.36
C LEU A 63 -3.59 -6.38 -3.75
N THR A 64 -4.35 -5.47 -3.16
CA THR A 64 -5.79 -5.30 -3.47
C THR A 64 -6.04 -4.81 -4.88
N ARG A 65 -5.15 -3.99 -5.46
CA ARG A 65 -5.23 -3.58 -6.87
C ARG A 65 -4.95 -4.77 -7.79
N ARG A 66 -3.83 -5.46 -7.60
CA ARG A 66 -3.41 -6.59 -8.45
C ARG A 66 -4.36 -7.76 -8.40
N SER A 67 -4.83 -8.13 -7.19
CA SER A 67 -5.79 -9.22 -7.06
C SER A 67 -7.07 -8.94 -7.85
N ARG A 68 -7.50 -7.68 -7.94
CA ARG A 68 -8.64 -7.27 -8.78
C ARG A 68 -8.32 -7.27 -10.27
N GLU A 69 -7.10 -6.91 -10.66
CA GLU A 69 -6.65 -6.92 -12.06
C GLU A 69 -6.52 -8.37 -12.60
N GLU A 70 -6.06 -9.30 -11.75
CA GLU A 70 -5.83 -10.71 -12.11
C GLU A 70 -7.09 -11.58 -11.99
N SER A 71 -8.13 -11.12 -11.27
CA SER A 71 -9.40 -11.85 -11.14
C SER A 71 -10.32 -11.57 -12.31
N ALA A 72 -10.95 -12.61 -12.86
CA ALA A 72 -12.03 -12.45 -13.83
C ALA A 72 -13.31 -11.89 -13.16
N LEU A 73 -13.55 -12.27 -11.91
CA LEU A 73 -14.69 -11.79 -11.11
C LEU A 73 -14.21 -11.16 -9.80
N SER A 74 -14.72 -9.97 -9.48
CA SER A 74 -14.45 -9.34 -8.19
C SER A 74 -15.65 -8.55 -7.67
N ALA A 75 -15.79 -8.49 -6.34
CA ALA A 75 -16.88 -7.76 -5.68
C ALA A 75 -16.36 -6.94 -4.51
N VAL A 76 -16.75 -5.66 -4.43
CA VAL A 76 -16.30 -4.78 -3.35
C VAL A 76 -17.09 -5.08 -2.08
N VAL A 77 -16.37 -5.30 -0.97
CA VAL A 77 -17.01 -5.52 0.34
C VAL A 77 -17.13 -4.21 1.09
N VAL A 78 -18.35 -3.88 1.50
CA VAL A 78 -18.68 -2.67 2.27
C VAL A 78 -19.34 -3.00 3.59
N ARG A 79 -19.18 -2.13 4.57
CA ARG A 79 -19.88 -2.19 5.85
C ARG A 79 -20.39 -0.81 6.22
N PHE A 80 -21.61 -0.74 6.73
CA PHE A 80 -22.17 0.52 7.20
C PHE A 80 -21.49 0.97 8.50
N ASN A 81 -20.89 2.16 8.50
CA ASN A 81 -20.33 2.78 9.68
C ASN A 81 -21.39 3.67 10.34
N ARG A 82 -21.97 3.18 11.45
CA ARG A 82 -23.05 3.89 12.18
C ARG A 82 -22.63 5.28 12.65
N ARG A 83 -21.38 5.44 13.12
CA ARG A 83 -20.88 6.71 13.65
C ARG A 83 -20.78 7.78 12.56
N LYS A 84 -20.45 7.37 11.33
CA LYS A 84 -20.25 8.29 10.19
C LYS A 84 -21.44 8.33 9.22
N GLY A 85 -22.49 7.54 9.47
CA GLY A 85 -23.69 7.49 8.64
C GLY A 85 -23.47 7.03 7.19
N ARG A 86 -22.39 6.30 6.89
CA ARG A 86 -22.02 5.92 5.52
C ARG A 86 -21.42 4.53 5.42
N TYR A 87 -21.46 3.95 4.23
CA TYR A 87 -20.74 2.71 3.92
C TYR A 87 -19.23 2.97 3.77
N GLU A 88 -18.43 2.11 4.39
CA GLU A 88 -16.98 2.10 4.25
C GLU A 88 -16.53 0.78 3.62
N ARG A 89 -15.61 0.87 2.65
CA ARG A 89 -14.98 -0.30 2.04
C ARG A 89 -14.16 -1.06 3.07
N GLN A 90 -14.43 -2.35 3.21
CA GLN A 90 -13.75 -3.28 4.11
C GLN A 90 -12.74 -4.16 3.38
N GLY A 91 -12.92 -4.37 2.08
CA GLY A 91 -12.07 -5.23 1.29
C GLY A 91 -12.61 -5.46 -0.10
N VAL A 92 -12.22 -6.58 -0.69
CA VAL A 92 -12.69 -7.07 -1.98
C VAL A 92 -12.74 -8.59 -1.97
N LEU A 93 -13.76 -9.17 -2.58
CA LEU A 93 -13.81 -10.58 -2.95
C LEU A 93 -13.12 -10.76 -4.30
N VAL A 94 -12.20 -11.71 -4.39
CA VAL A 94 -11.38 -12.02 -5.57
C VAL A 94 -11.26 -13.53 -5.71
N GLU A 95 -10.85 -14.00 -6.88
CA GLU A 95 -10.57 -15.42 -7.08
C GLU A 95 -9.30 -15.82 -6.30
N GLU A 96 -9.29 -17.03 -5.73
CA GLU A 96 -8.14 -17.52 -4.95
C GLU A 96 -6.86 -17.59 -5.79
N THR A 97 -6.97 -18.07 -7.02
CA THR A 97 -5.85 -18.15 -7.97
C THR A 97 -5.28 -16.78 -8.34
N ALA A 98 -6.15 -15.77 -8.46
CA ALA A 98 -5.75 -14.38 -8.72
C ALA A 98 -5.07 -13.75 -7.50
N LEU A 99 -5.52 -14.06 -6.29
CA LEU A 99 -4.87 -13.62 -5.06
C LEU A 99 -3.45 -14.18 -4.96
N VAL A 100 -3.28 -15.50 -5.17
CA VAL A 100 -1.95 -16.15 -5.13
C VAL A 100 -0.98 -15.51 -6.13
N ARG A 101 -1.40 -15.33 -7.38
CA ARG A 101 -0.58 -14.65 -8.41
C ARG A 101 -0.22 -13.22 -8.02
N ALA A 102 -1.17 -12.49 -7.43
CA ALA A 102 -0.93 -11.13 -6.97
C ALA A 102 0.08 -11.08 -5.81
N GLU A 103 0.02 -12.04 -4.87
CA GLU A 103 0.98 -12.17 -3.77
C GLU A 103 2.40 -12.45 -4.28
N GLU A 104 2.56 -13.44 -5.17
CA GLU A 104 3.83 -13.77 -5.80
C GLU A 104 4.46 -12.55 -6.49
N ARG A 105 3.66 -11.80 -7.25
CA ARG A 105 4.11 -10.59 -7.95
C ARG A 105 4.49 -9.48 -6.98
N CYS A 106 3.75 -9.32 -5.88
CA CYS A 106 4.07 -8.36 -4.81
C CYS A 106 5.39 -8.70 -4.11
N LEU A 107 5.63 -9.98 -3.82
CA LEU A 107 6.87 -10.47 -3.24
C LEU A 107 8.06 -10.23 -4.17
N ALA A 108 7.93 -10.57 -5.45
CA ALA A 108 8.96 -10.35 -6.47
C ALA A 108 9.36 -8.86 -6.56
N ASP A 109 8.39 -7.95 -6.53
CA ASP A 109 8.65 -6.51 -6.55
C ASP A 109 9.29 -6.00 -5.26
N ALA A 110 8.89 -6.54 -4.10
CA ALA A 110 9.50 -6.20 -2.82
C ALA A 110 10.98 -6.61 -2.80
N GLU A 111 11.30 -7.79 -3.32
CA GLU A 111 12.67 -8.27 -3.44
C GLU A 111 13.48 -7.45 -4.44
N ALA A 112 12.93 -7.16 -5.62
CA ALA A 112 13.57 -6.32 -6.62
C ALA A 112 13.89 -4.92 -6.07
N ARG A 113 12.93 -4.31 -5.35
CA ARG A 113 13.13 -3.02 -4.66
C ARG A 113 14.20 -3.12 -3.57
N ARG A 114 14.23 -4.20 -2.79
CA ARG A 114 15.26 -4.43 -1.76
C ARG A 114 16.66 -4.54 -2.39
N ARG A 115 16.81 -5.33 -3.44
CA ARG A 115 18.08 -5.50 -4.17
C ARG A 115 18.56 -4.18 -4.78
N ARG A 116 17.67 -3.39 -5.38
CA ARG A 116 17.99 -2.04 -5.89
C ARG A 116 18.45 -1.11 -4.77
N ARG A 117 17.71 -1.03 -3.65
CA ARG A 117 18.10 -0.21 -2.49
C ARG A 117 19.47 -0.59 -1.93
N ALA A 118 19.80 -1.89 -1.86
CA ALA A 118 21.11 -2.33 -1.38
C ALA A 118 22.25 -1.88 -2.33
N ARG A 119 22.07 -2.01 -3.65
CA ARG A 119 23.04 -1.51 -4.63
C ARG A 119 23.18 0.01 -4.57
N ASP A 120 22.07 0.71 -4.47
CA ASP A 120 22.05 2.17 -4.38
C ASP A 120 22.71 2.65 -3.07
N ALA A 121 22.50 1.96 -1.94
CA ALA A 121 23.16 2.28 -0.69
C ALA A 121 24.69 2.12 -0.78
N ARG A 122 25.17 1.06 -1.45
CA ARG A 122 26.60 0.87 -1.71
C ARG A 122 27.17 1.98 -2.60
N ARG A 123 26.48 2.31 -3.70
CA ARG A 123 26.90 3.38 -4.61
C ARG A 123 26.98 4.72 -3.88
N ARG A 124 25.95 5.05 -3.10
CA ARG A 124 25.90 6.28 -2.29
C ARG A 124 27.00 6.36 -1.25
N GLY A 125 27.34 5.24 -0.59
CA GLY A 125 28.46 5.24 0.38
C GLY A 125 29.78 5.69 -0.24
N VAL A 126 30.10 5.18 -1.44
CA VAL A 126 31.30 5.58 -2.19
C VAL A 126 31.24 7.05 -2.62
N GLU A 127 30.06 7.53 -3.04
CA GLU A 127 29.86 8.94 -3.41
C GLU A 127 30.01 9.88 -2.19
N ASP A 128 29.44 9.51 -1.05
CA ASP A 128 29.50 10.27 0.20
C ASP A 128 30.96 10.36 0.72
N GLU A 129 31.76 9.28 0.62
CA GLU A 129 33.20 9.28 0.95
C GLU A 129 34.00 10.22 0.04
N ARG A 130 33.77 10.15 -1.28
CA ARG A 130 34.42 11.03 -2.25
C ARG A 130 34.06 12.50 -2.01
N PHE A 131 32.80 12.77 -1.71
CA PHE A 131 32.33 14.11 -1.39
C PHE A 131 33.00 14.63 -0.11
N ALA A 132 33.08 13.82 0.94
CA ALA A 132 33.76 14.20 2.18
C ALA A 132 35.25 14.50 1.96
N ALA A 133 35.95 13.70 1.14
CA ALA A 133 37.35 13.95 0.81
C ALA A 133 37.53 15.26 0.03
N ALA A 134 36.70 15.50 -1.00
CA ALA A 134 36.75 16.73 -1.79
C ALA A 134 36.41 17.96 -0.94
N PHE A 135 35.42 17.87 -0.05
CA PHE A 135 35.04 18.96 0.83
C PHE A 135 36.13 19.28 1.86
N ALA A 136 36.82 18.27 2.41
CA ALA A 136 37.96 18.49 3.29
C ALA A 136 39.12 19.19 2.57
N ALA A 137 39.43 18.79 1.33
CA ALA A 137 40.45 19.44 0.52
C ALA A 137 40.11 20.91 0.23
N GLU A 138 38.83 21.19 -0.06
CA GLU A 138 38.36 22.55 -0.32
C GLU A 138 38.41 23.43 0.95
N ILE A 139 38.10 22.87 2.13
CA ILE A 139 38.29 23.59 3.40
C ILE A 139 39.76 23.99 3.58
N LEU A 140 40.71 23.08 3.35
CA LEU A 140 42.14 23.37 3.50
C LEU A 140 42.64 24.40 2.49
N ARG A 141 42.10 24.37 1.26
CA ARG A 141 42.41 25.35 0.22
C ARG A 141 41.92 26.76 0.60
N LEU A 142 40.72 26.87 1.14
CA LEU A 142 40.12 28.15 1.55
C LEU A 142 40.65 28.66 2.89
N PHE A 143 41.06 27.76 3.79
CA PHE A 143 41.53 28.07 5.13
C PHE A 143 42.88 27.39 5.42
N PRO A 144 44.01 27.95 4.93
CA PRO A 144 45.33 27.31 5.05
C PRO A 144 45.81 27.09 6.48
N GLY A 145 45.32 27.89 7.45
CA GLY A 145 45.64 27.74 8.88
C GLY A 145 44.78 26.69 9.61
N CYS A 146 43.84 26.01 8.93
CA CYS A 146 42.99 25.01 9.55
C CYS A 146 43.74 23.68 9.74
N PRO A 147 43.71 23.07 10.94
CA PRO A 147 44.27 21.73 11.13
C PRO A 147 43.56 20.67 10.26
N ALA A 148 44.31 19.77 9.64
CA ALA A 148 43.78 18.74 8.74
C ALA A 148 42.72 17.83 9.38
N GLU A 149 42.93 17.45 10.64
CA GLU A 149 41.97 16.69 11.46
C GLU A 149 40.61 17.40 11.57
N ARG A 150 40.64 18.72 11.82
CA ARG A 150 39.45 19.55 11.95
C ARG A 150 38.71 19.67 10.61
N ALA A 151 39.44 19.87 9.51
CA ALA A 151 38.85 19.92 8.17
C ALA A 151 38.15 18.59 7.81
N ARG A 152 38.78 17.44 8.09
CA ARG A 152 38.17 16.11 7.88
C ARG A 152 36.92 15.91 8.74
N ALA A 153 36.94 16.30 10.00
CA ALA A 153 35.78 16.16 10.89
C ALA A 153 34.58 17.01 10.42
N ILE A 154 34.83 18.27 10.01
CA ILE A 154 33.79 19.15 9.45
C ILE A 154 33.24 18.54 8.16
N ALA A 155 34.11 18.05 7.27
CA ALA A 155 33.70 17.46 6.02
C ALA A 155 32.89 16.18 6.19
N ALA A 156 33.32 15.28 7.08
CA ALA A 156 32.58 14.07 7.41
C ALA A 156 31.17 14.41 7.91
N HIS A 157 31.05 15.36 8.85
CA HIS A 157 29.74 15.78 9.37
C HIS A 157 28.85 16.47 8.32
N ALA A 158 29.43 17.37 7.51
CA ALA A 158 28.70 18.07 6.46
C ALA A 158 28.17 17.10 5.39
N SER A 159 28.97 16.08 5.05
CA SER A 159 28.66 15.07 4.04
C SER A 159 27.57 14.08 4.45
N VAL A 160 27.22 14.01 5.73
CA VAL A 160 26.09 13.19 6.18
C VAL A 160 24.79 13.69 5.53
N ARG A 161 24.07 12.82 4.82
CA ARG A 161 22.76 13.17 4.28
C ARG A 161 21.79 13.48 5.41
N GLY A 162 21.09 14.61 5.31
CA GLY A 162 20.25 15.11 6.39
C GLY A 162 21.00 15.88 7.48
N SER A 163 22.30 16.20 7.31
CA SER A 163 23.07 17.07 8.22
C SER A 163 22.50 18.50 8.36
N GLY A 164 21.54 18.87 7.51
CA GLY A 164 20.96 20.22 7.45
C GLY A 164 21.87 21.27 6.82
N ARG A 165 23.14 20.95 6.51
CA ARG A 165 24.13 21.93 6.02
C ARG A 165 24.27 21.99 4.51
N VAL A 166 24.20 20.84 3.83
CA VAL A 166 24.62 20.73 2.42
C VAL A 166 23.53 20.18 1.50
N GLY A 167 22.41 19.71 2.05
CA GLY A 167 21.35 18.99 1.33
C GLY A 167 20.59 19.78 0.24
N ARG A 168 20.76 21.10 0.15
CA ARG A 168 20.22 21.91 -0.97
C ARG A 168 21.25 22.26 -2.04
N SER A 169 22.54 22.03 -1.79
CA SER A 169 23.59 22.25 -2.78
C SER A 169 23.54 21.20 -3.89
N ALA A 170 24.11 21.48 -5.06
CA ALA A 170 24.19 20.49 -6.14
C ALA A 170 24.90 19.20 -5.69
N ALA A 171 25.96 19.34 -4.89
CA ALA A 171 26.72 18.21 -4.36
C ALA A 171 25.98 17.41 -3.27
N GLY A 172 25.05 18.03 -2.53
CA GLY A 172 24.22 17.33 -1.55
C GLY A 172 22.95 16.68 -2.12
N ARG A 173 22.66 16.87 -3.41
CA ARG A 173 21.49 16.27 -4.11
C ARG A 173 21.85 15.07 -5.00
N ALA A 174 23.11 14.92 -5.39
CA ALA A 174 23.64 13.65 -5.91
C ALA A 174 23.48 12.57 -4.83
#